data_AF-A0A6J6QU65-F1
#
_entry.id   AF-A0A6J6QU65-F1
#
_cell.length_a   1.000
_cell.length_b   1.000
_cell.length_c   1.000
_cell.angle_alpha   90.00
_cell.angle_beta   90.00
_cell.angle_gamma   90.00
#
_symmetry.space_group_name_H-M   'P 1'
#
loop_
_entity.id
_entity.type
_entity.pdbx_description
1 polymer ?
#
loop_
_entity_poly.entity_id
_entity_poly.type
_entity_poly.pdbx_seq_one_letter_code
_entity_poly.pdbx_strand_id
1 'polypeptide(L)'
;MAPNRPNVFAADTTVITDGGLETWLLFQNNIDLPGFAAYPLVANEPGRQLLLDYYRGFVDIATHHEMGLELDAPTWRANPDWAATLGHDRNELARHIDLSIELIASVKADWAGSGPCILGGVVGPRGDGYRIDATMSAAEAAGYHSFQIDRMASAGAELVSALTLGYVDEAIGVTEAAQAAGLPVVISFTLETDGRLPSSMGLDEAIAAVDAATGAYPEHYMINCAHPAHFDSVPVRDSAWTARIGGLRANASQLSHAELDVMTELDDGDPDDLAARYAVLRTVMPGLKVVGGCCGTDHRHVAAIAATAATYSTEAQRTV
;
A
#
# COMPACT_ATOMS: atom_id res chain seq x y z
N MET A 1 -24.19 2.52 3.74
CA MET A 1 -23.91 1.58 2.64
C MET A 1 -24.34 2.22 1.33
N ALA A 2 -23.39 2.65 0.51
CA ALA A 2 -23.67 3.04 -0.87
C ALA A 2 -24.09 1.77 -1.65
N PRO A 3 -25.30 1.71 -2.24
CA PRO A 3 -25.77 0.52 -2.92
C PRO A 3 -25.03 0.35 -4.26
N ASN A 4 -24.60 -0.87 -4.57
CA ASN A 4 -23.98 -1.33 -5.83
C ASN A 4 -22.50 -1.00 -6.11
N ARG A 5 -21.63 -1.00 -5.10
CA ARG A 5 -20.20 -1.11 -5.38
C ARG A 5 -19.76 -2.58 -5.52
N PRO A 6 -19.03 -2.98 -6.58
CA PRO A 6 -18.35 -4.27 -6.57
C PRO A 6 -17.32 -4.30 -5.44
N ASN A 7 -17.45 -5.26 -4.53
CA ASN A 7 -16.40 -5.57 -3.56
C ASN A 7 -15.24 -6.24 -4.33
N VAL A 8 -14.17 -5.48 -4.59
CA VAL A 8 -13.01 -5.96 -5.36
C VAL A 8 -12.25 -7.07 -4.64
N PHE A 9 -12.45 -7.21 -3.32
CA PHE A 9 -11.86 -8.24 -2.46
C PHE A 9 -12.87 -9.31 -2.00
N ALA A 10 -13.98 -9.51 -2.74
CA ALA A 10 -15.09 -10.38 -2.31
C ALA A 10 -14.75 -11.88 -2.17
N ALA A 11 -13.58 -12.33 -2.63
CA ALA A 11 -13.15 -13.70 -2.47
C ALA A 11 -12.64 -13.96 -1.03
N ASP A 12 -12.77 -15.20 -0.55
CA ASP A 12 -12.06 -15.68 0.64
C ASP A 12 -10.59 -16.03 0.35
N THR A 13 -10.09 -15.61 -0.81
CA THR A 13 -8.72 -15.78 -1.25
C THR A 13 -7.84 -14.70 -0.63
N THR A 14 -6.67 -15.09 -0.12
CA THR A 14 -5.61 -14.13 0.22
C THR A 14 -5.16 -13.41 -1.03
N VAL A 15 -4.95 -12.10 -0.95
CA VAL A 15 -4.44 -11.27 -2.04
C VAL A 15 -3.01 -10.85 -1.69
N ILE A 16 -2.07 -11.12 -2.59
CA ILE A 16 -0.69 -10.68 -2.48
C ILE A 16 -0.56 -9.31 -3.14
N THR A 17 0.16 -8.39 -2.50
CA THR A 17 0.65 -7.16 -3.12
C THR A 17 2.18 -7.20 -3.18
N ASP A 18 2.82 -6.10 -3.57
CA ASP A 18 4.25 -6.00 -3.81
C ASP A 18 5.07 -5.67 -2.53
N GLY A 19 6.37 -5.42 -2.70
CA GLY A 19 7.32 -5.10 -1.65
C GLY A 19 7.65 -3.60 -1.57
N GLY A 20 8.89 -3.27 -1.19
CA GLY A 20 9.38 -1.89 -1.14
C GLY A 20 10.03 -1.48 -2.45
N LEU A 21 9.23 -1.00 -3.41
CA LEU A 21 9.71 -0.65 -4.75
C LEU A 21 10.90 0.32 -4.74
N GLU A 22 10.79 1.46 -4.09
CA GLU A 22 11.84 2.48 -4.08
C GLU A 22 13.13 1.96 -3.41
N THR A 23 13.00 1.22 -2.31
CA THR A 23 14.16 0.61 -1.65
C THR A 23 14.81 -0.50 -2.49
N TRP A 24 14.02 -1.27 -3.23
CA TRP A 24 14.51 -2.28 -4.16
C TRP A 24 15.26 -1.64 -5.34
N LEU A 25 14.75 -0.54 -5.88
CA LEU A 25 15.38 0.24 -6.93
C LEU A 25 16.72 0.86 -6.46
N LEU A 26 16.72 1.51 -5.30
CA LEU A 26 17.90 2.19 -4.74
C LEU A 26 18.98 1.20 -4.32
N PHE A 27 18.65 0.27 -3.43
CA PHE A 27 19.67 -0.54 -2.74
C PHE A 27 20.04 -1.82 -3.48
N GLN A 28 19.11 -2.43 -4.23
CA GLN A 28 19.37 -3.68 -4.94
C GLN A 28 19.71 -3.49 -6.42
N ASN A 29 19.24 -2.40 -7.03
CA ASN A 29 19.44 -2.11 -8.45
C ASN A 29 20.26 -0.85 -8.74
N ASN A 30 20.71 -0.12 -7.70
CA ASN A 30 21.55 1.07 -7.81
C ASN A 30 20.96 2.16 -8.72
N ILE A 31 19.64 2.32 -8.70
CA ILE A 31 18.95 3.38 -9.44
C ILE A 31 18.91 4.63 -8.57
N ASP A 32 19.42 5.75 -9.10
CA ASP A 32 19.20 7.06 -8.50
C ASP A 32 17.71 7.45 -8.64
N LEU A 33 17.07 7.73 -7.51
CA LEU A 33 15.67 8.16 -7.43
C LEU A 33 15.60 9.58 -6.87
N PRO A 34 15.75 10.62 -7.72
CA PRO A 34 15.53 11.99 -7.31
C PRO A 34 14.16 12.13 -6.62
N GLY A 35 14.15 12.77 -5.45
CA GLY A 35 12.94 12.92 -4.64
C GLY A 35 12.30 11.60 -4.22
N PHE A 36 13.03 10.48 -4.22
CA PHE A 36 12.53 9.14 -3.90
C PHE A 36 11.30 8.76 -4.75
N ALA A 37 11.23 9.23 -5.99
CA ALA A 37 10.06 9.07 -6.85
C ALA A 37 10.32 8.04 -7.96
N ALA A 38 9.60 6.91 -7.94
CA ALA A 38 9.72 5.86 -8.96
C ALA A 38 8.93 6.18 -10.25
N TYR A 39 7.87 6.98 -10.17
CA TYR A 39 6.96 7.23 -11.29
C TYR A 39 7.64 7.71 -12.60
N PRO A 40 8.76 8.47 -12.62
CA PRO A 40 9.37 8.89 -13.88
C PRO A 40 9.95 7.72 -14.70
N LEU A 41 10.26 6.58 -14.06
CA LEU A 41 10.86 5.42 -14.72
C LEU A 41 9.97 4.83 -15.81
N VAL A 42 8.65 4.98 -15.71
CA VAL A 42 7.69 4.49 -16.73
C VAL A 42 7.85 5.17 -18.08
N ALA A 43 8.49 6.35 -18.15
CA ALA A 43 8.59 7.14 -19.36
C ALA A 43 9.63 6.66 -20.37
N ASN A 44 10.54 5.76 -19.97
CA ASN A 44 11.61 5.25 -20.82
C ASN A 44 11.70 3.73 -20.74
N GLU A 45 12.20 3.11 -21.81
CA GLU A 45 12.21 1.66 -21.96
C GLU A 45 13.03 0.94 -20.87
N PRO A 46 14.25 1.37 -20.51
CA PRO A 46 15.00 0.73 -19.43
C PRO A 46 14.29 0.78 -18.06
N GLY A 47 13.74 1.95 -17.69
CA GLY A 47 13.00 2.10 -16.44
C GLY A 47 11.72 1.26 -16.42
N ARG A 48 10.99 1.24 -17.54
CA ARG A 48 9.79 0.41 -17.72
C ARG A 48 10.12 -1.08 -17.60
N GLN A 49 11.21 -1.55 -18.22
CA GLN A 49 11.63 -2.94 -18.12
C GLN A 49 12.01 -3.32 -16.69
N LEU A 50 12.68 -2.43 -15.97
CA LEU A 50 13.05 -2.66 -14.57
C LEU A 50 11.82 -2.80 -13.65
N LEU A 51 10.79 -1.97 -13.88
CA LEU A 51 9.52 -2.09 -13.15
C LEU A 51 8.78 -3.40 -13.50
N LEU A 52 8.79 -3.82 -14.77
CA LEU A 52 8.27 -5.14 -15.15
C LEU A 52 9.01 -6.28 -14.44
N ASP A 53 10.34 -6.20 -14.35
CA ASP A 53 11.16 -7.19 -13.66
C ASP A 53 10.84 -7.25 -12.16
N TYR A 54 10.57 -6.10 -11.54
CA TYR A 54 10.09 -6.02 -10.16
C TYR A 54 8.76 -6.76 -9.96
N TYR A 55 7.75 -6.50 -10.80
CA TYR A 55 6.44 -7.14 -10.66
C TYR A 55 6.45 -8.65 -10.89
N ARG A 56 7.35 -9.18 -11.74
CA ARG A 56 7.43 -10.62 -12.06
C ARG A 56 7.55 -11.49 -10.81
N GLY A 57 8.37 -11.09 -9.83
CA GLY A 57 8.54 -11.86 -8.60
C GLY A 57 7.24 -12.05 -7.83
N PHE A 58 6.41 -11.01 -7.74
CA PHE A 58 5.13 -11.07 -7.02
C PHE A 58 4.04 -11.80 -7.83
N VAL A 59 4.06 -11.66 -9.16
CA VAL A 59 3.22 -12.45 -10.08
C VAL A 59 3.48 -13.95 -9.92
N ASP A 60 4.76 -14.35 -9.87
CA ASP A 60 5.16 -15.74 -9.69
C ASP A 60 4.70 -16.28 -8.33
N ILE A 61 4.83 -15.48 -7.26
CA ILE A 61 4.36 -15.84 -5.90
C ILE A 61 2.84 -16.06 -5.88
N ALA A 62 2.07 -15.10 -6.41
CA ALA A 62 0.61 -15.19 -6.44
C ALA A 62 0.15 -16.41 -7.26
N THR A 63 0.81 -16.68 -8.38
CA THR A 63 0.52 -17.86 -9.22
C THR A 63 0.87 -19.17 -8.51
N HIS A 64 2.04 -19.23 -7.86
CA HIS A 64 2.50 -20.43 -7.17
C HIS A 64 1.60 -20.84 -6.00
N HIS A 65 1.06 -19.86 -5.26
CA HIS A 65 0.21 -20.10 -4.10
C HIS A 65 -1.31 -20.03 -4.40
N GLU A 66 -1.70 -19.90 -5.67
CA GLU A 66 -3.11 -19.75 -6.09
C GLU A 66 -3.84 -18.60 -5.39
N MET A 67 -3.12 -17.48 -5.18
CA MET A 67 -3.60 -16.30 -4.49
C MET A 67 -4.09 -15.23 -5.48
N GLY A 68 -4.88 -14.28 -4.97
CA GLY A 68 -5.17 -13.05 -5.70
C GLY A 68 -3.93 -12.15 -5.76
N LEU A 69 -3.96 -11.17 -6.66
CA LEU A 69 -2.88 -10.22 -6.88
C LEU A 69 -3.42 -8.79 -6.91
N GLU A 70 -2.85 -7.90 -6.11
CA GLU A 70 -3.02 -6.45 -6.21
C GLU A 70 -1.74 -5.87 -6.84
N LEU A 71 -1.87 -5.29 -8.02
CA LEU A 71 -0.79 -4.63 -8.72
C LEU A 71 -0.88 -3.13 -8.47
N ASP A 72 -0.01 -2.64 -7.61
CA ASP A 72 0.07 -1.22 -7.27
C ASP A 72 0.97 -0.47 -8.26
N ALA A 73 0.44 0.58 -8.87
CA ALA A 73 1.18 1.43 -9.79
C ALA A 73 2.28 2.22 -9.06
N PRO A 74 3.42 2.53 -9.71
CA PRO A 74 4.55 3.24 -9.09
C PRO A 74 4.28 4.74 -8.92
N THR A 75 3.16 5.10 -8.30
CA THR A 75 2.61 6.46 -8.26
C THR A 75 2.60 7.09 -6.87
N TRP A 76 3.23 6.47 -5.86
CA TRP A 76 3.21 6.96 -4.48
C TRP A 76 3.60 8.44 -4.35
N ARG A 77 4.69 8.87 -5.02
CA ARG A 77 5.09 10.30 -5.14
C ARG A 77 4.67 10.99 -6.45
N ALA A 78 3.73 10.44 -7.20
CA ALA A 78 3.19 11.07 -8.42
C ALA A 78 2.16 12.16 -8.10
N ASN A 79 2.52 13.09 -7.22
CA ASN A 79 1.69 14.20 -6.80
C ASN A 79 2.27 15.55 -7.27
N PRO A 80 1.45 16.62 -7.26
CA PRO A 80 1.87 17.97 -7.63
C PRO A 80 3.18 18.51 -7.07
N ASP A 81 3.43 18.29 -5.78
CA ASP A 81 4.51 18.99 -5.07
C ASP A 81 5.83 18.28 -5.38
N TRP A 82 5.85 16.94 -5.33
CA TRP A 82 7.00 16.14 -5.77
C TRP A 82 7.31 16.32 -7.26
N ALA A 83 6.29 16.36 -8.11
CA ALA A 83 6.49 16.60 -9.54
C ALA A 83 7.20 17.94 -9.82
N ALA A 84 6.82 19.00 -9.11
CA ALA A 84 7.48 20.29 -9.22
C ALA A 84 8.96 20.23 -8.79
N THR A 85 9.30 19.47 -7.73
CA THR A 85 10.71 19.29 -7.32
C THR A 85 11.56 18.59 -8.37
N LEU A 86 10.93 17.78 -9.22
CA LEU A 86 11.56 17.04 -10.33
C LEU A 86 11.54 17.83 -11.65
N GLY A 87 10.96 19.02 -11.66
CA GLY A 87 10.82 19.84 -12.86
C GLY A 87 9.70 19.40 -13.81
N HIS A 88 8.81 18.52 -13.35
CA HIS A 88 7.67 18.04 -14.14
C HIS A 88 6.45 18.95 -13.97
N ASP A 89 5.84 19.34 -15.08
CA ASP A 89 4.57 20.07 -15.06
C ASP A 89 3.35 19.13 -14.87
N ARG A 90 2.15 19.72 -14.83
CA ARG A 90 0.89 18.95 -14.68
C ARG A 90 0.62 17.98 -15.82
N ASN A 91 1.00 18.31 -17.05
CA ASN A 91 0.77 17.44 -18.21
C ASN A 91 1.76 16.27 -18.21
N GLU A 92 3.02 16.53 -17.86
CA GLU A 92 4.04 15.50 -17.71
C GLU A 92 3.68 14.55 -16.57
N LEU A 93 3.25 15.09 -15.42
CA LEU A 93 2.75 14.29 -14.31
C LEU A 93 1.57 13.41 -14.73
N ALA A 94 0.57 13.98 -15.40
CA ALA A 94 -0.57 13.24 -15.92
C ALA A 94 -0.15 12.07 -16.83
N ARG A 95 0.77 12.33 -17.77
CA ARG A 95 1.30 11.30 -18.67
C ARG A 95 2.00 10.18 -17.92
N HIS A 96 2.76 10.50 -16.87
CA HIS A 96 3.40 9.46 -16.07
C HIS A 96 2.40 8.62 -15.27
N ILE A 97 1.33 9.22 -14.74
CA ILE A 97 0.26 8.48 -14.06
C ILE A 97 -0.43 7.53 -15.07
N ASP A 98 -0.77 8.04 -16.27
CA ASP A 98 -1.39 7.23 -17.33
C ASP A 98 -0.50 6.01 -17.67
N LEU A 99 0.79 6.25 -17.93
CA LEU A 99 1.76 5.18 -18.23
C LEU A 99 1.98 4.20 -17.07
N SER A 100 1.84 4.66 -15.83
CA SER A 100 1.98 3.82 -14.64
C SER A 100 0.83 2.83 -14.52
N ILE A 101 -0.40 3.26 -14.82
CA ILE A 101 -1.57 2.38 -14.86
C ILE A 101 -1.49 1.43 -16.07
N GLU A 102 -1.10 1.93 -17.25
CA GLU A 102 -0.89 1.10 -18.44
C GLU A 102 0.15 -0.01 -18.21
N LEU A 103 1.21 0.30 -17.46
CA LEU A 103 2.24 -0.66 -17.09
C LEU A 103 1.65 -1.84 -16.29
N ILE A 104 0.97 -1.57 -15.17
CA ILE A 104 0.39 -2.63 -14.35
C ILE A 104 -0.75 -3.36 -15.06
N ALA A 105 -1.49 -2.67 -15.95
CA ALA A 105 -2.49 -3.30 -16.79
C ALA A 105 -1.86 -4.32 -17.77
N SER A 106 -0.66 -4.03 -18.29
CA SER A 106 0.07 -4.99 -19.12
C SER A 106 0.52 -6.23 -18.33
N VAL A 107 0.95 -6.04 -17.07
CA VAL A 107 1.28 -7.17 -16.18
C VAL A 107 0.05 -8.02 -15.90
N LYS A 108 -1.10 -7.40 -15.61
CA LYS A 108 -2.38 -8.11 -15.42
C LYS A 108 -2.80 -8.89 -16.67
N ALA A 109 -2.60 -8.34 -17.87
CA ALA A 109 -2.96 -9.00 -19.12
C ALA A 109 -2.15 -10.28 -19.37
N ASP A 110 -0.90 -10.32 -18.93
CA ASP A 110 0.00 -11.46 -19.07
C ASP A 110 -0.13 -12.47 -17.90
N TRP A 111 -0.89 -12.14 -16.85
CA TRP A 111 -1.03 -12.99 -15.67
C TRP A 111 -1.89 -14.23 -15.96
N ALA A 112 -1.33 -15.41 -15.69
CA ALA A 112 -1.99 -16.71 -15.88
C ALA A 112 -2.66 -17.27 -14.61
N GLY A 113 -2.73 -16.48 -13.53
CA GLY A 113 -3.34 -16.90 -12.27
C GLY A 113 -4.87 -17.01 -12.33
N SER A 114 -5.44 -17.77 -11.40
CA SER A 114 -6.89 -18.00 -11.28
C SER A 114 -7.59 -17.10 -10.25
N GLY A 115 -6.81 -16.37 -9.44
CA GLY A 115 -7.33 -15.43 -8.43
C GLY A 115 -7.78 -14.09 -9.04
N PRO A 116 -8.36 -13.19 -8.22
CA PRO A 116 -8.63 -11.82 -8.66
C PRO A 116 -7.31 -11.07 -8.91
N CYS A 117 -7.24 -10.25 -9.96
CA CYS A 117 -6.17 -9.29 -10.18
C CYS A 117 -6.74 -7.87 -10.10
N ILE A 118 -6.23 -7.03 -9.21
CA ILE A 118 -6.72 -5.67 -8.99
C ILE A 118 -5.63 -4.68 -9.41
N LEU A 119 -6.01 -3.65 -10.18
CA LEU A 119 -5.12 -2.55 -10.55
C LEU A 119 -5.25 -1.39 -9.55
N GLY A 120 -4.26 -1.24 -8.67
CA GLY A 120 -4.20 -0.20 -7.65
C GLY A 120 -3.49 1.05 -8.14
N GLY A 121 -4.16 2.20 -8.03
CA GLY A 121 -3.52 3.51 -8.12
C GLY A 121 -3.01 3.93 -6.74
N VAL A 122 -1.69 4.01 -6.56
CA VAL A 122 -1.10 4.33 -5.25
C VAL A 122 -1.03 5.84 -5.05
N VAL A 123 -1.61 6.30 -3.94
CA VAL A 123 -1.54 7.69 -3.48
C VAL A 123 -0.72 7.73 -2.20
N GLY A 124 0.39 8.46 -2.20
CA GLY A 124 1.12 8.79 -0.97
C GLY A 124 0.59 10.04 -0.28
N PRO A 125 1.09 10.35 0.93
CA PRO A 125 0.83 11.64 1.54
C PRO A 125 1.34 12.76 0.65
N ARG A 126 0.78 13.96 0.79
CA ARG A 126 1.22 15.15 0.07
C ARG A 126 2.72 15.41 0.30
N GLY A 127 3.15 15.33 1.55
CA GLY A 127 4.52 15.56 2.00
C GLY A 127 5.30 14.26 2.17
N ASP A 128 6.07 14.18 3.27
CA ASP A 128 6.76 12.97 3.67
C ASP A 128 5.85 12.04 4.49
N GLY A 129 6.08 10.73 4.43
CA GLY A 129 5.26 9.74 5.12
C GLY A 129 5.61 9.51 6.58
N TYR A 130 6.82 9.87 7.01
CA TYR A 130 7.29 9.68 8.38
C TYR A 130 7.28 10.99 9.18
N ARG A 131 7.10 12.13 8.51
CA ARG A 131 7.15 13.46 9.13
C ARG A 131 5.94 14.30 8.77
N ILE A 132 5.28 14.82 9.81
CA ILE A 132 4.20 15.80 9.65
C ILE A 132 4.78 17.20 9.81
N ASP A 133 5.35 17.73 8.73
CA ASP A 133 5.85 19.11 8.71
C ASP A 133 4.73 20.14 8.47
N ALA A 134 3.64 19.71 7.82
CA ALA A 134 2.43 20.49 7.61
C ALA A 134 1.20 19.57 7.48
N THR A 135 0.03 20.06 7.89
CA THR A 135 -1.25 19.35 7.78
C THR A 135 -2.22 20.11 6.90
N MET A 136 -3.07 19.38 6.19
CA MET A 136 -4.24 19.91 5.49
C MET A 136 -5.51 19.61 6.30
N SER A 137 -6.53 20.46 6.16
CA SER A 137 -7.90 20.04 6.49
C SER A 137 -8.39 18.99 5.49
N ALA A 138 -9.43 18.22 5.85
CA ALA A 138 -10.02 17.21 4.97
C ALA A 138 -10.42 17.77 3.59
N ALA A 139 -11.04 18.96 3.55
CA ALA A 139 -11.44 19.59 2.30
C ALA A 139 -10.24 20.02 1.43
N GLU A 140 -9.16 20.51 2.05
CA GLU A 140 -7.92 20.83 1.34
C GLU A 140 -7.26 19.56 0.79
N ALA A 141 -7.22 18.49 1.59
CA ALA A 141 -6.69 17.20 1.17
C ALA A 141 -7.50 16.59 0.01
N ALA A 142 -8.84 16.67 0.06
CA ALA A 142 -9.70 16.21 -1.04
C ALA A 142 -9.40 16.97 -2.34
N GLY A 143 -9.31 18.31 -2.28
CA GLY A 143 -8.99 19.13 -3.44
C GLY A 143 -7.56 18.92 -3.96
N TYR A 144 -6.60 18.61 -3.09
CA TYR A 144 -5.21 18.35 -3.47
C TYR A 144 -5.07 17.00 -4.20
N HIS A 145 -5.64 15.95 -3.62
CA HIS A 145 -5.48 14.57 -4.11
C HIS A 145 -6.37 14.24 -5.31
N SER A 146 -7.43 15.01 -5.56
CA SER A 146 -8.37 14.75 -6.66
C SER A 146 -7.68 14.67 -8.03
N PHE A 147 -6.69 15.52 -8.31
CA PHE A 147 -5.99 15.50 -9.61
C PHE A 147 -5.36 14.14 -9.93
N GLN A 148 -4.67 13.55 -8.95
CA GLN A 148 -3.98 12.27 -9.13
C GLN A 148 -5.01 11.13 -9.24
N ILE A 149 -6.02 11.14 -8.38
CA ILE A 149 -7.07 10.12 -8.33
C ILE A 149 -7.95 10.16 -9.59
N ASP A 150 -8.39 11.33 -10.05
CA ASP A 150 -9.21 11.49 -11.26
C ASP A 150 -8.45 11.00 -12.49
N ARG A 151 -7.14 11.23 -12.53
CA ARG A 151 -6.25 10.76 -13.60
C ARG A 151 -6.11 9.24 -13.57
N MET A 152 -5.87 8.64 -12.40
CA MET A 152 -5.84 7.17 -12.23
C MET A 152 -7.16 6.52 -12.64
N ALA A 153 -8.30 7.09 -12.23
CA ALA A 153 -9.62 6.62 -12.61
C ALA A 153 -9.81 6.63 -14.14
N SER A 154 -9.39 7.72 -14.78
CA SER A 154 -9.46 7.87 -16.24
C SER A 154 -8.54 6.89 -16.97
N ALA A 155 -7.40 6.54 -16.38
CA ALA A 155 -6.43 5.58 -16.93
C ALA A 155 -6.83 4.11 -16.70
N GLY A 156 -7.86 3.84 -15.90
CA GLY A 156 -8.39 2.49 -15.67
C GLY A 156 -7.93 1.82 -14.37
N ALA A 157 -7.49 2.60 -13.37
CA ALA A 157 -7.32 2.07 -12.02
C ALA A 157 -8.65 1.50 -11.49
N GLU A 158 -8.59 0.38 -10.78
CA GLU A 158 -9.75 -0.31 -10.22
C GLU A 158 -9.91 -0.01 -8.72
N LEU A 159 -8.86 0.49 -8.07
CA LEU A 159 -8.76 0.80 -6.65
C LEU A 159 -7.78 1.96 -6.43
N VAL A 160 -8.02 2.77 -5.40
CA VAL A 160 -7.02 3.69 -4.82
C VAL A 160 -6.44 3.05 -3.57
N SER A 161 -5.11 2.90 -3.53
CA SER A 161 -4.36 2.45 -2.35
C SER A 161 -3.65 3.67 -1.76
N ALA A 162 -4.25 4.27 -0.73
CA ALA A 162 -3.67 5.43 -0.07
C ALA A 162 -2.69 4.97 1.02
N LEU A 163 -1.39 5.09 0.77
CA LEU A 163 -0.34 4.47 1.57
C LEU A 163 0.44 5.50 2.39
N THR A 164 0.81 5.12 3.62
CA THR A 164 1.69 5.87 4.51
C THR A 164 1.10 7.20 4.97
N LEU A 165 -0.19 7.24 5.28
CA LEU A 165 -0.81 8.45 5.84
C LEU A 165 -0.44 8.62 7.32
N GLY A 166 -0.12 9.85 7.73
CA GLY A 166 0.32 10.17 9.09
C GLY A 166 -0.75 10.78 10.00
N TYR A 167 -1.87 11.24 9.44
CA TYR A 167 -2.95 11.89 10.18
C TYR A 167 -4.30 11.76 9.47
N VAL A 168 -5.38 11.95 10.25
CA VAL A 168 -6.75 11.62 9.85
C VAL A 168 -7.31 12.52 8.76
N ASP A 169 -7.10 13.84 8.82
CA ASP A 169 -7.71 14.77 7.87
C ASP A 169 -7.30 14.49 6.43
N GLU A 170 -6.05 14.08 6.19
CA GLU A 170 -5.61 13.67 4.86
C GLU A 170 -6.27 12.37 4.41
N ALA A 171 -6.42 11.39 5.31
CA ALA A 171 -7.13 10.15 5.02
C ALA A 171 -8.61 10.39 4.66
N ILE A 172 -9.28 11.30 5.36
CA ILE A 172 -10.65 11.73 5.03
C ILE A 172 -10.67 12.34 3.63
N GLY A 173 -9.78 13.31 3.34
CA GLY A 173 -9.76 13.98 2.05
C GLY A 173 -9.47 13.04 0.87
N VAL A 174 -8.51 12.12 1.01
CA VAL A 174 -8.25 11.08 0.01
C VAL A 174 -9.47 10.19 -0.20
N THR A 175 -10.15 9.80 0.88
CA THR A 175 -11.38 9.00 0.81
C THR A 175 -12.49 9.73 0.05
N GLU A 176 -12.72 11.01 0.34
CA GLU A 176 -13.71 11.84 -0.34
C GLU A 176 -13.38 12.04 -1.83
N ALA A 177 -12.10 12.23 -2.16
CA ALA A 177 -11.64 12.36 -3.55
C ALA A 177 -11.84 11.07 -4.33
N ALA A 178 -11.46 9.91 -3.78
CA ALA A 178 -11.72 8.61 -4.38
C ALA A 178 -13.23 8.35 -4.53
N GLN A 179 -14.03 8.76 -3.55
CA GLN A 179 -15.48 8.67 -3.61
C GLN A 179 -16.08 9.49 -4.75
N ALA A 180 -15.60 10.72 -4.94
CA ALA A 180 -16.04 11.58 -6.03
C ALA A 180 -15.66 11.02 -7.41
N ALA A 181 -14.49 10.38 -7.52
CA ALA A 181 -14.03 9.69 -8.73
C ALA A 181 -14.71 8.32 -8.97
N GLY A 182 -15.51 7.83 -8.01
CA GLY A 182 -16.20 6.54 -8.10
C GLY A 182 -15.30 5.32 -7.85
N LEU A 183 -14.07 5.50 -7.36
CA LEU A 183 -13.10 4.42 -7.13
C LEU A 183 -13.11 3.90 -5.69
N PRO A 184 -12.96 2.58 -5.47
CA PRO A 184 -12.73 2.05 -4.13
C PRO A 184 -11.45 2.61 -3.57
N VAL A 185 -11.41 2.69 -2.24
CA VAL A 185 -10.26 3.21 -1.55
C VAL A 185 -9.95 2.34 -0.36
N VAL A 186 -8.67 2.02 -0.27
CA VAL A 186 -8.02 1.51 0.92
C VAL A 186 -7.26 2.66 1.55
N ILE A 187 -7.39 2.80 2.86
CA ILE A 187 -6.61 3.75 3.65
C ILE A 187 -5.58 3.00 4.48
N SER A 188 -4.31 3.29 4.29
CA SER A 188 -3.22 2.74 5.08
C SER A 188 -2.55 3.82 5.91
N PHE A 189 -2.43 3.56 7.21
CA PHE A 189 -1.67 4.39 8.13
C PHE A 189 -0.30 3.77 8.38
N THR A 190 0.72 4.62 8.54
CA THR A 190 1.99 4.20 9.17
C THR A 190 1.92 4.42 10.67
N LEU A 191 2.68 3.62 11.41
CA LEU A 191 2.76 3.68 12.87
C LEU A 191 4.21 3.84 13.30
N GLU A 192 4.43 4.66 14.32
CA GLU A 192 5.69 4.77 15.02
C GLU A 192 5.91 3.58 15.97
N THR A 193 7.10 3.52 16.57
CA THR A 193 7.53 2.45 17.49
C THR A 193 6.66 2.27 18.75
N ASP A 194 5.75 3.19 19.03
CA ASP A 194 4.77 3.13 20.11
C ASP A 194 3.36 2.68 19.65
N GLY A 195 3.23 2.29 18.37
CA GLY A 195 1.98 1.82 17.77
C GLY A 195 0.98 2.93 17.46
N ARG A 196 1.42 4.20 17.46
CA ARG A 196 0.58 5.37 17.13
C ARG A 196 0.96 5.94 15.78
N LEU A 197 0.04 6.67 15.16
CA LEU A 197 0.35 7.43 13.94
C LEU A 197 1.45 8.48 14.25
N PRO A 198 2.18 9.00 13.25
CA PRO A 198 3.08 10.15 13.42
C PRO A 198 2.41 11.38 14.08
N SER A 199 1.08 11.53 13.95
CA SER A 199 0.27 12.52 14.66
C SER A 199 0.04 12.23 16.16
N SER A 200 0.61 11.15 16.68
CA SER A 200 0.41 10.59 18.03
C SER A 200 -1.00 10.03 18.29
N MET A 201 -1.91 10.05 17.32
CA MET A 201 -3.25 9.47 17.44
C MET A 201 -3.20 7.94 17.46
N GLY A 202 -4.09 7.30 18.22
CA GLY A 202 -4.25 5.85 18.18
C GLY A 202 -4.83 5.37 16.84
N LEU A 203 -4.45 4.18 16.37
CA LEU A 203 -4.97 3.64 15.11
C LEU A 203 -6.49 3.40 15.16
N ASP A 204 -7.01 2.97 16.31
CA ASP A 204 -8.43 2.77 16.56
C ASP A 204 -9.23 4.08 16.47
N GLU A 205 -8.71 5.14 17.09
CA GLU A 205 -9.27 6.50 17.02
C GLU A 205 -9.26 7.03 15.58
N ALA A 206 -8.17 6.82 14.85
CA ALA A 206 -8.03 7.25 13.46
C ALA A 206 -9.04 6.56 12.54
N ILE A 207 -9.18 5.23 12.64
CA ILE A 207 -10.17 4.44 11.88
C ILE A 207 -11.59 4.91 12.19
N ALA A 208 -11.92 5.09 13.47
CA ALA A 208 -13.24 5.55 13.88
C ALA A 208 -13.56 6.95 13.34
N ALA A 209 -12.58 7.86 13.33
CA ALA A 209 -12.75 9.21 12.81
C ALA A 209 -12.97 9.25 11.30
N VAL A 210 -12.19 8.48 10.52
CA VAL A 210 -12.37 8.39 9.07
C VAL A 210 -13.72 7.74 8.73
N ASP A 211 -14.10 6.64 9.40
CA ASP A 211 -15.39 5.98 9.17
C ASP A 211 -16.57 6.91 9.51
N ALA A 212 -16.47 7.66 10.62
CA ALA A 212 -17.51 8.62 11.02
C ALA A 212 -17.67 9.76 10.00
N ALA A 213 -16.57 10.30 9.48
CA ALA A 213 -16.59 11.41 8.52
C ALA A 213 -17.07 10.99 7.13
N THR A 214 -16.72 9.78 6.70
CA THR A 214 -16.91 9.33 5.30
C THR A 214 -18.07 8.35 5.13
N GLY A 215 -18.77 8.03 6.22
CA GLY A 215 -19.83 7.01 6.21
C GLY A 215 -19.30 5.60 5.99
N ALA A 216 -18.10 5.32 6.54
CA ALA A 216 -17.35 4.09 6.38
C ALA A 216 -17.12 3.71 4.90
N TYR A 217 -16.71 4.69 4.09
CA TYR A 217 -16.46 4.49 2.67
C TYR A 217 -15.24 3.61 2.34
N PRO A 218 -14.12 3.66 3.09
CA PRO A 218 -12.98 2.80 2.81
C PRO A 218 -13.37 1.32 2.84
N GLU A 219 -12.94 0.55 1.84
CA GLU A 219 -13.21 -0.89 1.76
C GLU A 219 -12.68 -1.57 3.03
N HIS A 220 -11.45 -1.21 3.40
CA HIS A 220 -10.80 -1.58 4.63
C HIS A 220 -9.63 -0.61 4.91
N TYR A 221 -9.02 -0.78 6.07
CA TYR A 221 -7.79 -0.10 6.45
C TYR A 221 -6.61 -1.03 6.37
N MET A 222 -5.42 -0.49 6.15
CA MET A 222 -4.17 -1.21 6.21
C MET A 222 -3.20 -0.56 7.20
N ILE A 223 -2.19 -1.32 7.58
CA ILE A 223 -0.98 -0.78 8.18
C ILE A 223 0.14 -0.98 7.15
N ASN A 224 0.88 0.07 6.84
CA ASN A 224 2.07 -0.05 6.01
C ASN A 224 3.23 0.77 6.54
N CYS A 225 4.42 0.52 6.02
CA CYS A 225 5.62 1.28 6.35
C CYS A 225 6.07 1.15 7.81
N ALA A 226 5.51 0.23 8.59
CA ALA A 226 5.88 -0.04 9.98
C ALA A 226 6.12 -1.54 10.15
N HIS A 227 7.09 -1.93 10.98
CA HIS A 227 7.33 -3.34 11.28
C HIS A 227 6.35 -3.82 12.36
N PRO A 228 5.81 -5.06 12.32
CA PRO A 228 4.88 -5.58 13.33
C PRO A 228 5.31 -5.35 14.79
N ALA A 229 6.61 -5.47 15.06
CA ALA A 229 7.21 -5.20 16.37
C ALA A 229 6.88 -3.81 16.95
N HIS A 230 6.58 -2.81 16.12
CA HIS A 230 6.22 -1.45 16.54
C HIS A 230 4.82 -1.36 17.15
N PHE A 231 3.94 -2.31 16.85
CA PHE A 231 2.55 -2.29 17.28
C PHE A 231 2.07 -3.61 17.90
N ASP A 232 2.99 -4.50 18.27
CA ASP A 232 2.70 -5.74 19.03
C ASP A 232 2.02 -5.45 20.39
N SER A 233 2.22 -4.25 20.96
CA SER A 233 1.61 -3.79 22.21
C SER A 233 0.22 -3.18 22.07
N VAL A 234 -0.24 -2.93 20.84
CA VAL A 234 -1.59 -2.39 20.61
C VAL A 234 -2.60 -3.49 21.02
N PRO A 235 -3.58 -3.21 21.87
CA PRO A 235 -4.57 -4.21 22.25
C PRO A 235 -5.51 -4.50 21.07
N VAL A 236 -5.17 -5.52 20.28
CA VAL A 236 -5.91 -5.94 19.06
C VAL A 236 -7.01 -6.99 19.38
N ARG A 237 -6.94 -7.67 20.54
CA ARG A 237 -7.88 -8.75 20.86
C ARG A 237 -9.28 -8.21 21.19
N ASP A 238 -10.30 -8.79 20.56
CA ASP A 238 -11.74 -8.55 20.78
C ASP A 238 -12.24 -7.12 20.48
N SER A 239 -11.46 -6.32 19.76
CA SER A 239 -11.86 -4.96 19.38
C SER A 239 -12.47 -4.91 17.97
N ALA A 240 -13.74 -4.49 17.84
CA ALA A 240 -14.48 -4.52 16.58
C ALA A 240 -13.79 -3.79 15.40
N TRP A 241 -12.93 -2.79 15.68
CA TRP A 241 -12.20 -2.05 14.66
C TRP A 241 -11.15 -2.90 13.93
N THR A 242 -10.65 -3.99 14.52
CA THR A 242 -9.61 -4.83 13.89
C THR A 242 -10.16 -5.68 12.75
N ALA A 243 -11.48 -5.89 12.72
CA ALA A 243 -12.17 -6.45 11.56
C ALA A 243 -12.15 -5.49 10.35
N ARG A 244 -11.90 -4.18 10.56
CA ARG A 244 -11.70 -3.21 9.48
C ARG A 244 -10.27 -3.23 8.94
N ILE A 245 -9.31 -3.86 9.61
CA ILE A 245 -7.95 -4.02 9.09
C ILE A 245 -7.96 -5.16 8.09
N GLY A 246 -7.89 -4.80 6.80
CA GLY A 246 -7.94 -5.73 5.68
C GLY A 246 -6.58 -6.05 5.07
N GLY A 247 -5.55 -5.26 5.37
CA GLY A 247 -4.23 -5.47 4.79
C GLY A 247 -3.05 -5.02 5.65
N LEU A 248 -1.88 -5.58 5.33
CA LEU A 248 -0.62 -5.31 6.01
C LEU A 248 0.55 -5.34 5.01
N ARG A 249 1.33 -4.25 4.99
CA ARG A 249 2.53 -4.06 4.17
C ARG A 249 3.67 -3.52 5.02
N ALA A 250 4.32 -4.41 5.76
CA ALA A 250 5.34 -4.07 6.75
C ALA A 250 6.69 -3.70 6.12
N ASN A 251 7.48 -2.91 6.85
CA ASN A 251 8.91 -2.79 6.59
C ASN A 251 9.65 -4.09 6.93
N ALA A 252 10.79 -4.32 6.27
CA ALA A 252 11.67 -5.44 6.60
C ALA A 252 12.40 -5.23 7.93
N SER A 253 12.93 -4.03 8.15
CA SER A 253 13.70 -3.68 9.34
C SER A 253 12.80 -3.34 10.53
N GLN A 254 13.28 -3.70 11.73
CA GLN A 254 12.66 -3.34 13.01
C GLN A 254 13.04 -1.91 13.49
N LEU A 255 13.95 -1.23 12.80
CA LEU A 255 14.39 0.11 13.14
C LEU A 255 13.24 1.12 13.07
N SER A 256 13.36 2.20 13.82
CA SER A 256 12.43 3.33 13.74
C SER A 256 12.56 4.07 12.40
N HIS A 257 11.52 4.82 12.00
CA HIS A 257 11.58 5.65 10.80
C HIS A 257 12.77 6.61 10.81
N ALA A 258 13.05 7.25 11.96
CA ALA A 258 14.17 8.16 12.12
C ALA A 258 15.55 7.50 11.93
N GLU A 259 15.68 6.21 12.31
CA GLU A 259 16.90 5.44 12.05
C GLU A 259 17.00 5.08 10.57
N LEU A 260 15.91 4.62 9.95
CA LEU A 260 15.87 4.28 8.52
C LEU A 260 16.19 5.47 7.62
N ASP A 261 15.71 6.67 7.94
CA ASP A 261 15.93 7.90 7.16
C ASP A 261 17.41 8.29 7.01
N VAL A 262 18.26 7.88 7.95
CA VAL A 262 19.70 8.20 7.95
C VAL A 262 20.56 7.05 7.48
N MET A 263 19.97 5.91 7.11
CA MET A 263 20.70 4.75 6.62
C MET A 263 21.22 4.94 5.20
N THR A 264 22.47 4.52 4.98
CA THR A 264 23.09 4.49 3.65
C THR A 264 23.20 3.07 3.09
N GLU A 265 22.92 2.06 3.91
CA GLU A 265 22.91 0.65 3.55
C GLU A 265 21.55 0.07 3.94
N LEU A 266 21.09 -0.93 3.20
CA LEU A 266 19.82 -1.58 3.49
C LEU A 266 19.95 -2.51 4.69
N ASP A 267 19.10 -2.32 5.69
CA ASP A 267 18.78 -3.36 6.66
C ASP A 267 17.69 -4.26 6.04
N ASP A 268 18.12 -5.43 5.57
CA ASP A 268 17.30 -6.38 4.83
C ASP A 268 16.36 -7.18 5.73
N GLY A 269 16.41 -7.00 7.06
CA GLY A 269 15.56 -7.72 8.00
C GLY A 269 15.69 -9.24 7.93
N ASP A 270 14.65 -9.95 8.40
CA ASP A 270 14.55 -11.41 8.34
C ASP A 270 13.17 -11.80 7.73
N PRO A 271 13.14 -12.33 6.48
CA PRO A 271 11.92 -12.79 5.83
C PRO A 271 11.10 -13.80 6.65
N ASP A 272 11.74 -14.72 7.37
CA ASP A 272 11.05 -15.78 8.11
C ASP A 272 10.46 -15.25 9.42
N ASP A 273 11.18 -14.37 10.13
CA ASP A 273 10.66 -13.66 11.32
C ASP A 273 9.44 -12.80 10.93
N LEU A 274 9.55 -12.03 9.85
CA LEU A 274 8.47 -11.19 9.37
C LEU A 274 7.23 -12.02 9.00
N ALA A 275 7.42 -13.12 8.27
CA ALA A 275 6.32 -14.03 7.90
C ALA A 275 5.65 -14.68 9.12
N ALA A 276 6.43 -15.06 10.14
CA ALA A 276 5.89 -15.60 11.39
C ALA A 276 5.05 -14.57 12.17
N ARG A 277 5.43 -13.29 12.12
CA ARG A 277 4.66 -12.19 12.73
C ARG A 277 3.34 -11.93 11.99
N TYR A 278 3.34 -11.99 10.65
CA TYR A 278 2.11 -11.90 9.85
C TYR A 278 1.13 -13.02 10.22
N ALA A 279 1.63 -14.24 10.36
CA ALA A 279 0.87 -15.40 10.80
C ALA A 279 0.19 -15.17 12.16
N VAL A 280 0.90 -14.60 13.14
CA VAL A 280 0.32 -14.23 14.44
C VAL A 280 -0.74 -13.14 14.29
N LEU A 281 -0.47 -12.07 13.53
CA LEU A 281 -1.40 -10.95 13.35
C LEU A 281 -2.72 -11.38 12.68
N ARG A 282 -2.67 -12.32 11.73
CA ARG A 282 -3.88 -12.90 11.11
C ARG A 282 -4.83 -13.57 12.12
N THR A 283 -4.32 -14.03 13.27
CA THR A 283 -5.17 -14.62 14.32
C THR A 283 -5.98 -13.58 15.10
N VAL A 284 -5.56 -12.31 15.09
CA VAL A 284 -6.19 -11.22 15.83
C VAL A 284 -6.81 -10.14 14.93
N MET A 285 -6.49 -10.16 13.64
CA MET A 285 -7.07 -9.29 12.60
C MET A 285 -7.84 -10.16 11.60
N PRO A 286 -9.12 -10.51 11.89
CA PRO A 286 -9.87 -11.47 11.07
C PRO A 286 -10.16 -10.96 9.65
N GLY A 287 -10.02 -9.65 9.41
CA GLY A 287 -10.15 -9.05 8.08
C GLY A 287 -8.89 -9.13 7.22
N LEU A 288 -7.73 -9.52 7.78
CA LEU A 288 -6.42 -9.43 7.13
C LEU A 288 -6.30 -10.42 5.95
N LYS A 289 -6.64 -9.93 4.76
CA LYS A 289 -6.65 -10.68 3.49
C LYS A 289 -5.58 -10.22 2.51
N VAL A 290 -5.23 -8.94 2.51
CA VAL A 290 -4.22 -8.37 1.62
C VAL A 290 -2.87 -8.34 2.34
N VAL A 291 -1.87 -9.00 1.80
CA VAL A 291 -0.54 -9.05 2.42
C VAL A 291 0.56 -8.80 1.41
N GLY A 292 1.54 -8.02 1.81
CA GLY A 292 2.76 -7.75 1.04
C GLY A 292 3.79 -7.11 1.94
N GLY A 293 4.69 -6.32 1.37
CA GLY A 293 5.71 -5.60 2.10
C GLY A 293 5.79 -4.13 1.72
N CYS A 294 6.64 -3.39 2.43
CA CYS A 294 6.95 -1.98 2.19
C CYS A 294 8.48 -1.80 2.26
N CYS A 295 8.99 -0.67 2.77
CA CYS A 295 10.42 -0.36 2.70
C CYS A 295 11.33 -1.49 3.22
N GLY A 296 12.35 -1.80 2.42
CA GLY A 296 13.33 -2.85 2.65
C GLY A 296 12.88 -4.26 2.30
N THR A 297 11.59 -4.49 2.04
CA THR A 297 11.11 -5.80 1.60
C THR A 297 11.25 -5.99 0.09
N ASP A 298 11.34 -7.25 -0.32
CA ASP A 298 11.35 -7.68 -1.72
C ASP A 298 10.57 -8.99 -1.90
N HIS A 299 10.68 -9.61 -3.08
CA HIS A 299 10.00 -10.88 -3.38
C HIS A 299 10.33 -12.01 -2.38
N ARG A 300 11.51 -12.05 -1.74
CA ARG A 300 11.85 -13.10 -0.75
C ARG A 300 10.97 -12.99 0.49
N HIS A 301 10.76 -11.77 0.96
CA HIS A 301 9.89 -11.46 2.09
C HIS A 301 8.45 -11.83 1.80
N VAL A 302 7.94 -11.38 0.65
CA VAL A 302 6.55 -11.64 0.26
C VAL A 302 6.32 -13.14 0.00
N ALA A 303 7.31 -13.86 -0.53
CA ALA A 303 7.23 -15.31 -0.69
C ALA A 303 7.10 -16.04 0.66
N ALA A 304 7.90 -15.64 1.66
CA ALA A 304 7.80 -16.20 3.02
C ALA A 304 6.42 -15.92 3.64
N ILE A 305 5.90 -14.70 3.50
CA ILE A 305 4.56 -14.31 3.96
C ILE A 305 3.47 -15.12 3.25
N ALA A 306 3.58 -15.32 1.94
CA ALA A 306 2.61 -16.11 1.16
C ALA A 306 2.60 -17.58 1.59
N ALA A 307 3.77 -18.17 1.83
CA ALA A 307 3.90 -19.55 2.28
C ALA A 307 3.24 -19.79 3.65
N THR A 308 3.39 -18.85 4.60
CA THR A 308 2.69 -18.96 5.89
C THR A 308 1.18 -18.81 5.70
N ALA A 309 0.71 -17.82 4.94
CA ALA A 309 -0.71 -17.59 4.68
C ALA A 309 -1.43 -18.79 4.00
N ALA A 310 -0.76 -19.49 3.08
CA ALA A 310 -1.30 -20.69 2.43
C ALA A 310 -1.50 -21.86 3.43
N THR A 311 -0.58 -22.01 4.39
CA THR A 311 -0.65 -23.03 5.43
C THR A 311 -1.84 -22.79 6.37
N TYR A 312 -2.05 -21.54 6.81
CA TYR A 312 -3.18 -21.16 7.66
C TYR A 312 -4.54 -21.44 7.01
N SER A 313 -4.69 -21.15 5.72
CA SER A 313 -5.93 -21.41 4.98
C SER A 313 -6.28 -22.91 4.95
N THR A 314 -5.26 -23.77 4.81
CA THR A 314 -5.42 -25.23 4.77
C THR A 314 -5.82 -25.80 6.14
N GLU A 315 -5.26 -25.28 7.23
CA GLU A 315 -5.60 -25.72 8.59
C GLU A 315 -6.98 -25.24 9.03
N ALA A 316 -7.35 -24.00 8.73
CA ALA A 316 -8.68 -23.47 9.02
C ALA A 316 -9.79 -24.29 8.32
N GLN A 317 -9.58 -24.69 7.06
CA GLN A 317 -10.53 -25.53 6.31
C GLN A 317 -10.63 -26.97 6.85
N ARG A 318 -9.60 -27.49 7.55
CA ARG A 318 -9.62 -28.83 8.18
C ARG A 318 -10.36 -28.87 9.52
N THR A 319 -10.63 -27.72 10.12
CA THR A 319 -11.19 -27.62 11.47
C THR A 319 -12.70 -27.34 11.47
N VAL A 320 -13.32 -27.30 10.28
CA VAL A 320 -14.77 -27.09 10.03
C VAL A 320 -15.44 -28.39 9.63
#